data_AF-A0A956LXY1-F1
#
_entry.id   AF-A0A956LXY1-F1
#
_cell.length_a   1.000
_cell.length_b   1.000
_cell.length_c   1.000
_cell.angle_alpha   90.00
_cell.angle_beta   90.00
_cell.angle_gamma   90.00
#
_symmetry.space_group_name_H-M   'P 1'
#
loop_
_entity.id
_entity.type
_entity.pdbx_description
1 polymer ?
#
loop_
_entity_poly.entity_id
_entity_poly.type
_entity_poly.pdbx_seq_one_letter_code
_entity_poly.pdbx_strand_id
1 'polypeptide(L)'
;MNHPRTVQLVGIGMLLFLMGCAGATKQRSGGEAGLLGTWKVDLRPTPDAEPYYQEFIVEQIEDGTFRGSFYHTPVENARLNTDWGEVHFAFTTADNSGAYNTSGVLRDGILHGTTHSLARGFLAVWTAERVALDAP
;
A
#
# COMPACT_ATOMS: atom_id res chain seq x y z
N MET A 1 -77.54 27.60 7.43
CA MET A 1 -77.16 27.00 6.14
C MET A 1 -75.65 27.11 5.95
N ASN A 2 -74.97 25.97 6.04
CA ASN A 2 -73.74 25.49 5.40
C ASN A 2 -72.57 26.44 5.00
N HIS A 3 -71.49 26.28 5.78
CA HIS A 3 -70.09 25.98 5.40
C HIS A 3 -69.03 27.07 5.08
N PRO A 4 -67.76 26.82 5.46
CA PRO A 4 -66.72 27.82 5.72
C PRO A 4 -65.61 27.85 4.64
N ARG A 5 -64.75 28.88 4.65
CA ARG A 5 -63.46 28.84 3.94
C ARG A 5 -62.32 29.42 4.77
N THR A 6 -61.43 28.51 5.14
CA THR A 6 -60.09 28.67 5.70
C THR A 6 -59.16 29.40 4.71
N VAL A 7 -58.38 30.38 5.17
CA VAL A 7 -57.20 30.89 4.46
C VAL A 7 -56.01 30.73 5.40
N GLN A 8 -54.98 30.02 4.91
CA GLN A 8 -53.79 29.62 5.66
C GLN A 8 -52.82 30.79 5.90
N LEU A 9 -52.13 30.68 7.04
CA LEU A 9 -51.05 31.52 7.53
C LEU A 9 -49.79 31.49 6.65
N VAL A 10 -49.20 32.69 6.50
CA VAL A 10 -47.77 33.09 6.61
C VAL A 10 -46.69 32.00 6.61
N GLY A 11 -45.64 32.21 5.79
CA GLY A 11 -44.34 31.54 5.96
C GLY A 11 -43.23 32.14 5.09
N ILE A 12 -42.54 33.17 5.59
CA ILE A 12 -41.22 33.64 5.11
C ILE A 12 -40.16 32.61 5.52
N GLY A 13 -39.26 32.23 4.61
CA GLY A 13 -38.19 31.26 4.92
C GLY A 13 -37.02 31.26 3.92
N MET A 14 -36.11 32.20 4.12
CA MET A 14 -34.74 32.31 3.57
C MET A 14 -33.90 31.06 3.86
N LEU A 15 -33.08 30.56 2.92
CA LEU A 15 -31.74 30.03 3.23
C LEU A 15 -30.84 29.83 1.99
N LEU A 16 -29.69 30.50 2.02
CA LEU A 16 -28.57 30.38 1.09
C LEU A 16 -27.92 28.98 1.16
N PHE A 17 -27.79 28.32 0.01
CA PHE A 17 -26.93 27.14 -0.17
C PHE A 17 -25.55 27.58 -0.68
N LEU A 18 -24.66 27.96 0.25
CA LEU A 18 -23.23 28.14 -0.02
C LEU A 18 -22.44 27.45 1.09
N MET A 19 -22.27 26.14 0.96
CA MET A 19 -21.51 25.31 1.91
C MET A 19 -21.16 24.00 1.19
N GLY A 20 -19.92 23.62 0.94
CA GLY A 20 -18.63 24.28 1.04
C GLY A 20 -17.63 23.42 0.26
N CYS A 21 -16.60 24.04 -0.34
CA CYS A 21 -15.42 23.30 -0.78
C CYS A 21 -14.62 22.91 0.47
N ALA A 22 -15.12 21.92 1.21
CA ALA A 22 -14.31 21.24 2.21
C ALA A 22 -13.24 20.49 1.43
N GLY A 23 -11.98 20.94 1.55
CA GLY A 23 -10.84 20.20 1.04
C GLY A 23 -10.92 18.78 1.55
N ALA A 24 -10.95 17.82 0.61
CA ALA A 24 -10.81 16.42 0.94
C ALA A 24 -9.43 16.25 1.60
N THR A 25 -9.41 16.23 2.93
CA THR A 25 -8.34 15.60 3.68
C THR A 25 -8.31 14.16 3.21
N LYS A 26 -7.32 13.82 2.39
CA LYS A 26 -7.03 12.46 1.96
C LYS A 26 -6.86 11.63 3.23
N GLN A 27 -7.91 10.91 3.62
CA GLN A 27 -7.87 10.01 4.74
C GLN A 27 -6.77 9.01 4.41
N ARG A 28 -5.61 9.12 5.09
CA ARG A 28 -4.58 8.08 5.08
C ARG A 28 -5.26 6.83 5.61
N SER A 29 -5.82 6.03 4.70
CA SER A 29 -6.41 4.75 5.07
C SER A 29 -5.28 3.90 5.65
N GLY A 30 -5.62 2.89 6.44
CA GLY A 30 -4.67 1.88 6.94
C GLY A 30 -3.93 1.09 5.85
N GLY A 31 -3.91 1.56 4.59
CA GLY A 31 -3.15 1.01 3.47
C GLY A 31 -1.66 1.06 3.72
N GLU A 32 -1.09 2.21 4.10
CA GLU A 32 0.35 2.30 4.41
C GLU A 32 0.75 1.35 5.55
N ALA A 33 -0.01 1.37 6.65
CA ALA A 33 0.20 0.46 7.77
C ALA A 33 0.09 -1.03 7.37
N GLY A 34 -0.62 -1.33 6.29
CA GLY A 34 -0.70 -2.66 5.71
C GLY A 34 0.63 -3.21 5.20
N LEU A 35 1.65 -2.39 4.94
CA LEU A 35 2.95 -2.89 4.49
C LEU A 35 3.93 -3.17 5.65
N LEU A 36 3.74 -2.56 6.83
CA LEU A 36 4.61 -2.73 8.00
C LEU A 36 4.71 -4.20 8.43
N GLY A 37 5.89 -4.62 8.89
CA GLY A 37 6.15 -5.95 9.45
C GLY A 37 7.07 -6.81 8.58
N THR A 38 7.15 -8.09 8.94
CA THR A 38 7.99 -9.08 8.25
C THR A 38 7.17 -9.90 7.26
N TRP A 39 7.74 -10.11 6.09
CA TRP A 39 7.16 -10.87 4.99
C TRP A 39 8.11 -12.00 4.59
N LYS A 40 7.57 -13.21 4.45
CA LYS A 40 8.24 -14.40 3.95
C LYS A 40 8.09 -14.41 2.43
N VAL A 41 9.15 -14.04 1.72
CA VAL A 41 9.23 -13.93 0.27
C VAL A 41 9.67 -15.26 -0.32
N ASP A 42 8.96 -15.77 -1.33
CA ASP A 42 9.40 -16.93 -2.10
C ASP A 42 10.14 -16.49 -3.37
N LEU A 43 11.45 -16.71 -3.39
CA LEU A 43 12.37 -16.34 -4.47
C LEU A 43 12.76 -17.53 -5.35
N ARG A 44 11.94 -18.60 -5.40
CA ARG A 44 12.21 -19.72 -6.30
C ARG A 44 12.39 -19.25 -7.76
N PRO A 45 13.35 -19.80 -8.53
CA PRO A 45 13.65 -19.31 -9.87
C PRO A 45 12.58 -19.68 -10.91
N THR A 46 11.80 -20.74 -10.66
CA THR A 46 10.69 -21.20 -11.50
C THR A 46 9.55 -21.73 -10.61
N PRO A 47 8.29 -21.81 -11.10
CA PRO A 47 7.17 -22.30 -10.30
C PRO A 47 7.38 -23.72 -9.72
N ASP A 48 8.02 -24.60 -10.49
CA ASP A 48 8.25 -26.01 -10.13
C ASP A 48 9.54 -26.23 -9.32
N ALA A 49 10.35 -25.19 -9.11
CA ALA A 49 11.54 -25.29 -8.26
C ALA A 49 11.16 -25.39 -6.78
N GLU A 50 12.06 -25.96 -5.99
CA GLU A 50 11.93 -25.96 -4.54
C GLU A 50 11.79 -24.53 -4.00
N PRO A 51 10.95 -24.32 -2.97
CA PRO A 51 10.77 -23.00 -2.38
C PRO A 51 12.10 -22.41 -1.90
N TYR A 52 12.27 -21.11 -2.10
CA TYR A 52 13.44 -20.39 -1.62
C TYR A 52 13.04 -19.16 -0.84
N TYR A 53 12.85 -19.33 0.47
CA TYR A 53 12.31 -18.28 1.31
C TYR A 53 13.39 -17.31 1.81
N GLN A 54 13.09 -16.01 1.72
CA GLN A 54 13.86 -14.92 2.29
C GLN A 54 12.94 -13.91 2.97
N GLU A 55 13.51 -13.04 3.79
CA GLU A 55 12.73 -12.02 4.50
C GLU A 55 12.70 -10.68 3.75
N PHE A 56 11.53 -10.07 3.75
CA PHE A 56 11.34 -8.64 3.50
C PHE A 56 10.77 -8.00 4.76
N ILE A 57 11.55 -7.15 5.40
CA ILE A 57 11.19 -6.49 6.65
C ILE A 57 10.91 -5.02 6.34
N VAL A 58 9.75 -4.53 6.77
CA VAL A 58 9.35 -3.12 6.70
C VAL A 58 9.17 -2.60 8.12
N GLU A 59 10.14 -1.84 8.60
CA GLU A 59 10.27 -1.43 10.00
C GLU A 59 9.51 -0.14 10.30
N GLN A 60 9.54 0.80 9.36
CA GLN A 60 8.96 2.13 9.51
C GLN A 60 8.45 2.62 8.16
N ILE A 61 7.31 3.32 8.17
CA ILE A 61 6.75 4.01 7.00
C ILE A 61 6.53 5.46 7.39
N GLU A 62 6.98 6.38 6.54
CA GLU A 62 6.87 7.81 6.73
C GLU A 62 6.86 8.51 5.38
N ASP A 63 5.95 9.47 5.18
CA ASP A 63 5.92 10.37 4.03
C ASP A 63 6.12 9.73 2.64
N GLY A 64 5.40 8.64 2.37
CA GLY A 64 5.45 7.96 1.07
C GLY A 64 6.76 7.22 0.81
N THR A 65 7.52 6.91 1.86
CA THR A 65 8.70 6.04 1.84
C THR A 65 8.69 5.08 3.03
N PHE A 66 9.65 4.18 3.11
CA PHE A 66 9.79 3.22 4.19
C PHE A 66 11.25 2.80 4.43
N ARG A 67 11.51 2.25 5.62
CA ARG A 67 12.81 1.68 6.00
C ARG A 67 12.67 0.20 6.29
N GLY A 68 13.75 -0.54 6.06
CA GLY A 68 13.82 -1.96 6.39
C GLY A 68 14.90 -2.69 5.60
N SER A 69 14.70 -3.97 5.36
CA SER A 69 15.65 -4.82 4.63
C SER A 69 14.95 -5.82 3.73
N PHE A 70 15.61 -6.21 2.64
CA PHE A 70 15.16 -7.25 1.72
C PHE A 70 16.32 -8.22 1.51
N TYR A 71 16.11 -9.49 1.87
CA TYR A 71 17.12 -10.54 1.80
C TYR A 71 18.44 -10.09 2.48
N HIS A 72 18.33 -9.73 3.77
CA HIS A 72 19.43 -9.25 4.63
C HIS A 72 20.18 -8.00 4.15
N THR A 73 19.68 -7.33 3.11
CA THR A 73 20.30 -6.14 2.55
C THR A 73 19.42 -4.92 2.85
N PRO A 74 20.00 -3.80 3.34
CA PRO A 74 19.23 -2.59 3.60
C PRO A 74 18.47 -2.10 2.36
N VAL A 75 17.24 -1.67 2.58
CA VAL A 75 16.42 -1.01 1.57
C VAL A 75 16.92 0.42 1.35
N GLU A 76 17.05 0.81 0.08
CA GLU A 76 17.44 2.15 -0.37
C GLU A 76 16.42 2.70 -1.37
N ASN A 77 16.36 4.03 -1.53
CA ASN A 77 15.52 4.71 -2.52
C ASN A 77 14.03 4.29 -2.50
N ALA A 78 13.52 3.90 -1.33
CA ALA A 78 12.16 3.39 -1.18
C ALA A 78 11.11 4.45 -1.54
N ARG A 79 10.05 4.00 -2.23
CA ARG A 79 8.86 4.77 -2.58
C ARG A 79 7.62 3.94 -2.34
N LEU A 80 6.57 4.60 -1.88
CA LEU A 80 5.26 4.03 -1.61
C LEU A 80 4.21 4.93 -2.26
N ASN A 81 3.23 4.30 -2.92
CA ASN A 81 2.09 4.97 -3.54
C ASN A 81 0.80 4.23 -3.16
N THR A 82 -0.13 4.95 -2.52
CA THR A 82 -1.45 4.43 -2.09
C THR A 82 -2.62 5.02 -2.88
N ASP A 83 -2.34 5.83 -3.90
CA ASP A 83 -3.34 6.66 -4.58
C ASP A 83 -4.26 5.85 -5.49
N TRP A 84 -3.88 4.61 -5.79
CA TRP A 84 -4.55 3.71 -6.72
C TRP A 84 -5.40 2.63 -6.03
N GLY A 85 -5.71 2.82 -4.74
CA GLY A 85 -6.52 1.89 -3.96
C GLY A 85 -5.77 0.64 -3.47
N GLU A 86 -4.54 0.43 -3.95
CA GLU A 86 -3.61 -0.60 -3.49
C GLU A 86 -2.32 0.05 -2.98
N VAL A 87 -1.53 -0.69 -2.19
CA VAL A 87 -0.20 -0.22 -1.75
C VAL A 87 0.82 -0.68 -2.76
N HIS A 88 1.29 0.24 -3.60
CA HIS A 88 2.41 0.00 -4.50
C HIS A 88 3.71 0.46 -3.86
N PHE A 89 4.79 -0.29 -4.07
CA PHE A 89 6.10 0.08 -3.57
C PHE A 89 7.19 -0.23 -4.60
N ALA A 90 8.30 0.52 -4.48
CA ALA A 90 9.54 0.23 -5.18
C ALA A 90 10.73 0.66 -4.33
N PHE A 91 11.86 -0.04 -4.48
CA PHE A 91 13.10 0.27 -3.80
C PHE A 91 14.29 -0.36 -4.51
N THR A 92 15.49 0.01 -4.06
CA THR A 92 16.74 -0.66 -4.45
C THR A 92 17.38 -1.35 -3.26
N THR A 93 18.09 -2.44 -3.50
CA THR A 93 19.14 -2.95 -2.62
C THR A 93 20.42 -3.11 -3.42
N ALA A 94 21.57 -3.24 -2.75
CA ALA A 94 22.84 -3.48 -3.42
C ALA A 94 23.74 -4.41 -2.61
N ASP A 95 24.42 -5.31 -3.31
CA ASP A 95 25.51 -6.11 -2.78
C ASP A 95 26.75 -5.97 -3.68
N ASN A 96 27.77 -6.81 -3.47
CA ASN A 96 28.99 -6.82 -4.28
C ASN A 96 28.76 -7.15 -5.77
N SER A 97 27.55 -7.58 -6.15
CA SER A 97 27.13 -7.88 -7.51
C SER A 97 26.40 -6.72 -8.19
N GLY A 98 26.12 -5.63 -7.48
CA GLY A 98 25.43 -4.45 -8.00
C GLY A 98 24.02 -4.25 -7.45
N ALA A 99 23.29 -3.33 -8.08
CA ALA A 99 21.96 -2.94 -7.62
C ALA A 99 20.87 -3.91 -8.10
N TYR A 100 19.88 -4.12 -7.24
CA TYR A 100 18.65 -4.84 -7.50
C TYR A 100 17.50 -3.83 -7.40
N ASN A 101 16.69 -3.75 -8.46
CA ASN A 101 15.49 -2.92 -8.47
C ASN A 101 14.29 -3.80 -8.14
N THR A 102 13.65 -3.54 -7.02
CA THR A 102 12.52 -4.33 -6.54
C THR A 102 11.26 -3.48 -6.53
N SER A 103 10.15 -4.02 -7.02
CA SER A 103 8.84 -3.38 -6.96
C SER A 103 7.76 -4.40 -6.66
N GLY A 104 6.64 -3.93 -6.11
CA GLY A 104 5.51 -4.80 -5.84
C GLY A 104 4.24 -4.06 -5.44
N VAL A 105 3.21 -4.86 -5.20
CA VAL A 105 1.88 -4.40 -4.76
C VAL A 105 1.36 -5.33 -3.67
N LEU A 106 0.74 -4.74 -2.64
CA LEU A 106 -0.04 -5.47 -1.65
C LEU A 106 -1.48 -5.62 -2.17
N ARG A 107 -1.88 -6.87 -2.43
CA ARG A 107 -3.22 -7.24 -2.88
C ARG A 107 -3.71 -8.44 -2.09
N ASP A 108 -4.92 -8.35 -1.54
CA ASP A 108 -5.56 -9.44 -0.79
C ASP A 108 -4.69 -10.04 0.34
N GLY A 109 -3.86 -9.20 0.98
CA GLY A 109 -2.97 -9.62 2.07
C GLY A 109 -1.67 -10.30 1.61
N ILE A 110 -1.43 -10.41 0.30
CA ILE A 110 -0.24 -11.00 -0.30
C ILE A 110 0.55 -9.90 -1.01
N LEU A 111 1.88 -9.90 -0.87
CA LEU A 111 2.73 -9.08 -1.72
C LEU A 111 3.00 -9.82 -3.02
N HIS A 112 2.78 -9.16 -4.14
CA HIS A 112 3.21 -9.62 -5.46
C HIS A 112 4.30 -8.69 -5.95
N GLY A 113 5.47 -9.23 -6.30
CA GLY A 113 6.61 -8.40 -6.63
C GLY A 113 7.53 -8.97 -7.70
N THR A 114 8.45 -8.12 -8.13
CA THR A 114 9.51 -8.47 -9.06
C THR A 114 10.83 -7.86 -8.60
N THR A 115 11.93 -8.52 -8.94
CA THR A 115 13.29 -8.01 -8.72
C THR A 115 14.09 -8.13 -10.00
N HIS A 116 14.61 -7.00 -10.49
CA HIS A 116 15.40 -6.92 -11.71
C HIS A 116 16.83 -6.48 -11.41
N SER A 117 17.80 -7.25 -11.87
CA SER A 117 19.23 -6.91 -11.79
C SER A 117 19.85 -6.91 -13.18
N LEU A 118 20.33 -5.75 -13.60
CA LEU A 118 21.07 -5.60 -14.87
C LEU A 118 22.44 -6.28 -14.79
N ALA A 119 23.16 -6.11 -13.68
CA ALA A 119 24.50 -6.67 -13.50
C ALA A 119 24.49 -8.20 -13.44
N ARG A 120 23.41 -8.79 -12.90
CA ARG A 120 23.23 -10.25 -12.82
C ARG A 120 22.40 -10.83 -13.97
N GLY A 121 21.81 -9.99 -14.81
CA GLY A 121 21.08 -10.39 -16.01
C GLY A 121 19.80 -11.20 -15.73
N PHE A 122 19.03 -10.85 -14.71
CA PHE A 122 17.78 -11.58 -14.40
C PHE A 122 16.62 -10.66 -14.01
N LEU A 123 15.41 -11.21 -14.19
CA LEU A 123 14.14 -10.74 -13.64
C LEU A 123 13.51 -11.88 -12.84
N ALA A 124 13.36 -11.68 -11.53
CA ALA A 124 12.64 -12.59 -10.66
C ALA A 124 11.20 -12.11 -10.45
N VAL A 125 10.26 -13.05 -10.35
CA VAL A 125 8.87 -12.82 -9.95
C VAL A 125 8.66 -13.58 -8.66
N TRP A 126 8.01 -12.95 -7.67
CA TRP A 126 7.87 -13.52 -6.35
C TRP A 126 6.55 -13.12 -5.70
N THR A 127 6.15 -13.92 -4.71
CA THR A 127 5.08 -13.58 -3.77
C THR A 127 5.61 -13.58 -2.35
N ALA A 128 5.01 -12.80 -1.46
CA ALA A 128 5.33 -12.84 -0.05
C ALA A 128 4.07 -12.87 0.81
N GLU A 129 4.12 -13.72 1.83
CA GLU A 129 3.09 -13.81 2.85
C GLU A 129 3.57 -13.10 4.10
N ARG A 130 2.66 -12.44 4.82
CA ARG A 130 2.98 -11.88 6.13
C ARG A 130 3.42 -13.01 7.05
N VAL A 131 4.57 -12.85 7.68
CA VAL A 131 4.93 -13.72 8.81
C VAL A 131 3.96 -13.37 9.92
N ALA A 132 3.10 -14.32 10.30
CA ALA A 132 2.34 -14.16 11.52
C ALA A 132 3.35 -13.87 12.63
N LEU A 133 3.08 -12.89 13.49
CA LEU A 133 3.79 -12.83 14.76
C LEU A 133 3.51 -14.19 15.40
N ASP A 134 4.48 -15.10 15.36
CA ASP A 134 4.37 -16.34 16.08
C ASP A 134 4.17 -15.92 17.53
N ALA A 135 2.93 -16.12 18.01
CA ALA A 135 2.64 -16.16 19.42
C ALA A 135 3.60 -17.20 20.02
N PRO A 136 4.14 -16.90 21.22
CA PRO A 136 5.45 -17.32 21.71
C PRO A 136 5.81 -18.80 21.54
#